data_AF-A0A7L4P7P0-F1
#
_entry.id   AF-A0A7L4P7P0-F1
#
_cell.length_a   1.000
_cell.length_b   1.000
_cell.length_c   1.000
_cell.angle_alpha   90.00
_cell.angle_beta   90.00
_cell.angle_gamma   90.00
#
_symmetry.space_group_name_H-M   'P 1'
#
loop_
_entity.id
_entity.type
_entity.pdbx_description
1 polymer ?
#
loop_
_entity_poly.entity_id
_entity_poly.type
_entity_poly.pdbx_seq_one_letter_code
_entity_poly.pdbx_strand_id
1 'polypeptide(L)'
;MNRNLLFIAVVLIVGIACISLLEVTQGVISGFVFEQIPYNYTSKVWIPPTHPENPNEASLGGFYKINGKGKNFNFFLKLSGAEKAESPLDYTEDGLRGTGKIDEIKITWGTLYSLLNKDVKAAMFNTSFKGHMNLSCAAWTGVTYFQNDGKTFNGSFTIDGVMTDWEGTYTLQREGFRILGISDFIYYPNQEKSAAKSVRKTYYL
;
A
#
# COMPACT_ATOMS: atom_id res chain seq x y z
N MET A 1 -52.54 10.15 19.49
CA MET A 1 -51.59 9.49 18.58
C MET A 1 -52.00 8.03 18.44
N ASN A 2 -52.19 7.51 17.22
CA ASN A 2 -52.73 6.16 17.00
C ASN A 2 -51.73 5.10 17.51
N ARG A 3 -52.17 4.13 18.31
CA ARG A 3 -51.29 3.15 18.99
C ARG A 3 -50.42 2.38 17.99
N ASN A 4 -50.96 2.10 16.81
CA ASN A 4 -50.25 1.41 15.72
C ASN A 4 -49.16 2.29 15.09
N LEU A 5 -49.40 3.60 14.94
CA LEU A 5 -48.39 4.57 14.48
C LEU A 5 -47.24 4.72 15.50
N LEU A 6 -47.56 4.66 16.79
CA LEU A 6 -46.59 4.74 17.88
C LEU A 6 -45.69 3.50 17.91
N PHE A 7 -46.27 2.30 17.73
CA PHE A 7 -45.50 1.07 17.59
C PHE A 7 -44.57 1.08 16.37
N ILE A 8 -45.06 1.52 15.21
CA ILE A 8 -44.24 1.63 13.99
C ILE A 8 -43.08 2.61 14.20
N ALA A 9 -43.34 3.77 14.81
CA ALA A 9 -42.30 4.77 15.10
C ALA A 9 -41.23 4.23 16.05
N VAL A 10 -41.61 3.52 17.12
CA VAL A 10 -40.67 2.92 18.06
C VAL A 10 -39.81 1.84 17.39
N VAL A 11 -40.42 0.97 16.57
CA VAL A 11 -39.68 -0.06 15.83
C VAL A 11 -38.68 0.55 14.86
N LEU A 12 -39.05 1.64 14.17
CA LEU A 12 -38.15 2.38 13.28
C LEU A 12 -36.98 3.01 14.04
N ILE A 13 -37.23 3.67 15.17
CA ILE A 13 -36.19 4.30 15.98
C ILE A 13 -35.21 3.25 16.52
N VAL A 14 -35.73 2.14 17.07
CA VAL A 14 -34.88 1.05 17.59
C VAL A 14 -34.10 0.40 16.45
N GLY A 15 -34.72 0.16 15.29
CA GLY A 15 -34.04 -0.37 14.11
C GLY A 15 -32.90 0.52 13.63
N ILE A 16 -33.15 1.84 13.50
CA ILE A 16 -32.13 2.82 13.11
C ILE A 16 -31.02 2.90 14.15
N ALA A 17 -31.36 2.91 15.45
CA ALA A 17 -30.38 2.94 16.53
C ALA A 17 -29.48 1.70 16.53
N CYS A 18 -30.04 0.50 16.37
CA CYS A 18 -29.27 -0.74 16.26
C CYS A 18 -28.35 -0.74 15.03
N ILE A 19 -28.84 -0.29 13.87
CA ILE A 19 -28.04 -0.17 12.65
C ILE A 19 -26.89 0.83 12.82
N SER A 20 -27.18 1.97 13.44
CA SER A 20 -26.17 3.00 13.75
C SER A 20 -25.11 2.46 14.71
N LEU A 21 -25.53 1.70 15.72
CA LEU A 21 -24.62 1.07 16.68
C LEU A 21 -23.72 0.04 15.98
N LEU A 22 -24.29 -0.81 15.12
CA LEU A 22 -23.55 -1.79 14.31
C LEU A 22 -22.56 -1.09 13.36
N GLU A 23 -22.93 0.05 12.79
CA GLU A 23 -22.04 0.83 11.94
C GLU A 23 -20.87 1.44 12.72
N VAL A 24 -21.15 2.04 13.89
CA VAL A 24 -20.11 2.66 14.75
C VAL A 24 -19.18 1.62 15.38
N THR A 25 -19.72 0.45 15.75
CA THR A 25 -18.96 -0.58 16.48
C THR A 25 -18.26 -1.57 15.56
N GLN A 26 -18.86 -1.89 14.42
CA GLN A 26 -18.41 -2.97 13.53
C GLN A 26 -18.18 -2.51 12.08
N GLY A 27 -18.63 -1.31 11.68
CA GLY A 27 -18.48 -0.81 10.31
C GLY A 27 -19.14 -1.72 9.27
N VAL A 28 -20.24 -2.40 9.60
CA VAL A 28 -20.83 -3.45 8.74
C VAL A 28 -21.36 -2.86 7.43
N ILE A 29 -22.04 -1.70 7.47
CA ILE A 29 -22.63 -1.09 6.28
C ILE A 29 -21.54 -0.38 5.48
N SER A 30 -20.69 0.42 6.11
CA SER A 30 -19.54 1.04 5.40
C SER A 30 -18.60 -0.01 4.83
N GLY A 31 -18.37 -1.12 5.54
CA GLY A 31 -17.60 -2.26 5.06
C GLY A 31 -18.23 -2.89 3.83
N PHE A 32 -19.53 -3.21 3.86
CA PHE A 32 -20.23 -3.75 2.69
C PHE A 32 -20.22 -2.80 1.49
N VAL A 33 -20.48 -1.51 1.72
CA VAL A 33 -20.42 -0.48 0.67
C VAL A 33 -19.01 -0.36 0.12
N PHE A 34 -17.98 -0.33 0.97
CA PHE A 34 -16.58 -0.25 0.57
C PHE A 34 -16.19 -1.42 -0.33
N GLU A 35 -16.62 -2.65 0.02
CA GLU A 35 -16.42 -3.84 -0.82
C GLU A 35 -17.07 -3.74 -2.21
N GLN A 36 -18.01 -2.81 -2.42
CA GLN A 36 -18.63 -2.57 -3.72
C GLN A 36 -17.97 -1.48 -4.56
N ILE A 37 -17.10 -0.64 -3.99
CA ILE A 37 -16.54 0.53 -4.69
C ILE A 37 -15.41 0.07 -5.63
N PRO A 38 -15.57 0.15 -6.96
CA PRO A 38 -14.47 -0.05 -7.88
C PRO A 38 -13.58 1.19 -7.94
N TYR A 39 -12.29 0.98 -8.15
CA TYR A 39 -11.35 2.05 -8.43
C TYR A 39 -10.35 1.63 -9.50
N ASN A 40 -9.90 2.62 -10.27
CA ASN A 40 -8.89 2.45 -11.30
C ASN A 40 -8.12 3.77 -11.43
N TYR A 41 -6.92 3.79 -10.87
CA TYR A 41 -6.04 4.94 -10.81
C TYR A 41 -4.77 4.67 -11.60
N THR A 42 -4.25 5.68 -12.28
CA THR A 42 -2.97 5.62 -12.99
C THR A 42 -2.24 6.93 -12.76
N SER A 43 -0.95 6.85 -12.49
CA SER A 43 -0.11 8.04 -12.32
C SER A 43 1.29 7.80 -12.83
N LYS A 44 1.97 8.89 -13.17
CA LYS A 44 3.38 8.86 -13.55
C LYS A 44 4.23 8.70 -12.30
N VAL A 45 5.31 7.95 -12.42
CA VAL A 45 6.34 7.82 -11.40
C VAL A 45 7.67 8.25 -12.00
N TRP A 46 8.52 8.82 -11.16
CA TRP A 46 9.84 9.24 -11.52
C TRP A 46 10.78 8.90 -10.37
N ILE A 47 11.83 8.13 -10.68
CA ILE A 47 12.89 7.78 -9.73
C ILE A 47 14.10 8.63 -10.12
N PRO A 48 14.59 9.52 -9.23
CA PRO A 48 15.79 10.29 -9.48
C PRO A 48 17.01 9.38 -9.70
N PRO A 49 18.06 9.86 -10.40
CA PRO A 49 19.33 9.15 -10.45
C PRO A 49 19.90 8.96 -9.05
N THR A 50 20.66 7.89 -8.85
CA THR A 50 21.31 7.54 -7.58
C THR A 50 22.42 8.55 -7.25
N HIS A 51 23.17 8.97 -8.27
CA HIS A 51 24.18 10.03 -8.20
C HIS A 51 23.74 11.23 -9.07
N PRO A 52 22.89 12.13 -8.56
CA PRO A 52 22.46 13.32 -9.30
C PRO A 52 23.62 14.25 -9.70
N GLU A 53 24.78 14.12 -9.06
CA GLU A 53 26.03 14.77 -9.42
C GLU A 53 26.67 14.24 -10.72
N ASN A 54 26.30 13.03 -11.16
CA ASN A 54 26.84 12.42 -12.37
C ASN A 54 25.95 12.77 -13.59
N PRO A 55 26.45 13.56 -14.55
CA PRO A 55 25.65 14.02 -15.70
C PRO A 55 25.27 12.89 -16.67
N ASN A 56 25.90 11.71 -16.55
CA ASN A 56 25.60 10.54 -17.37
C ASN A 56 24.56 9.61 -16.74
N GLU A 57 24.15 9.86 -15.50
CA GLU A 57 23.13 9.05 -14.82
C GLU A 57 21.74 9.63 -15.08
N ALA A 58 20.92 8.88 -15.81
CA ALA A 58 19.56 9.29 -16.15
C ALA A 58 18.56 8.85 -15.08
N SER A 59 17.55 9.67 -14.87
CA SER A 59 16.38 9.30 -14.07
C SER A 59 15.54 8.22 -14.75
N LEU A 60 14.91 7.35 -13.96
CA LEU A 60 13.96 6.36 -14.47
C LEU A 60 12.54 6.92 -14.40
N GLY A 61 11.91 7.09 -15.56
CA GLY A 61 10.51 7.51 -15.68
C GLY A 61 9.60 6.31 -15.93
N GLY A 62 8.35 6.39 -15.48
CA GLY A 62 7.40 5.33 -15.69
C GLY A 62 5.97 5.70 -15.31
N PHE A 63 5.15 4.68 -15.13
CA PHE A 63 3.83 4.83 -14.55
C PHE A 63 3.50 3.67 -13.62
N TYR A 64 2.61 3.93 -12.68
CA TYR A 64 1.93 2.87 -11.96
C TYR A 64 0.43 2.96 -12.20
N LYS A 65 -0.22 1.80 -12.11
CA LYS A 65 -1.67 1.64 -12.16
C LYS A 65 -2.09 0.81 -10.97
N ILE A 66 -3.11 1.28 -10.27
CA ILE A 66 -3.77 0.54 -9.19
C ILE A 66 -5.24 0.43 -9.57
N ASN A 67 -5.75 -0.79 -9.66
CA ASN A 67 -7.17 -1.03 -9.88
C ASN A 67 -7.68 -2.08 -8.90
N GLY A 68 -8.97 -2.08 -8.64
CA GLY A 68 -9.51 -3.00 -7.65
C GLY A 68 -10.96 -2.71 -7.33
N LYS A 69 -11.43 -3.44 -6.32
CA LYS A 69 -12.76 -3.29 -5.77
C LYS A 69 -12.68 -3.52 -4.27
N GLY A 70 -13.10 -2.51 -3.50
CA GLY A 70 -12.98 -2.50 -2.05
C GLY A 70 -11.59 -2.87 -1.56
N LYS A 71 -11.51 -3.93 -0.75
CA LYS A 71 -10.24 -4.33 -0.13
C LYS A 71 -9.26 -5.01 -1.08
N ASN A 72 -9.72 -5.50 -2.23
CA ASN A 72 -8.88 -6.24 -3.17
C ASN A 72 -8.36 -5.30 -4.27
N PHE A 73 -7.05 -5.34 -4.51
CA PHE A 73 -6.41 -4.50 -5.52
C PHE A 73 -5.39 -5.28 -6.35
N ASN A 74 -5.17 -4.80 -7.57
CA ASN A 74 -4.04 -5.11 -8.40
C ASN A 74 -3.19 -3.86 -8.58
N PHE A 75 -1.89 -4.07 -8.52
CA PHE A 75 -0.86 -3.08 -8.75
C PHE A 75 -0.09 -3.45 -10.01
N PHE A 76 0.25 -2.44 -10.79
CA PHE A 76 1.13 -2.56 -11.93
C PHE A 76 2.07 -1.37 -11.96
N LEU A 77 3.37 -1.61 -12.06
CA LEU A 77 4.39 -0.59 -12.19
C LEU A 77 5.23 -0.89 -13.42
N LYS A 78 5.37 0.10 -14.30
CA LYS A 78 6.25 0.05 -15.45
C LYS A 78 7.19 1.25 -15.44
N LEU A 79 8.46 0.99 -15.16
CA LEU A 79 9.58 1.92 -15.30
C LEU A 79 10.24 1.71 -16.66
N SER A 80 10.19 2.72 -17.51
CA SER A 80 10.83 2.71 -18.82
C SER A 80 12.33 2.92 -18.68
N GLY A 81 13.13 2.07 -19.33
CA GLY A 81 14.60 2.09 -19.26
C GLY A 81 15.17 1.28 -18.11
N ALA A 82 14.35 0.88 -17.13
CA ALA A 82 14.80 0.00 -16.03
C ALA A 82 15.21 -1.38 -16.55
N GLU A 83 14.57 -1.86 -17.63
CA GLU A 83 14.92 -3.10 -18.32
C GLU A 83 16.33 -3.09 -18.94
N LYS A 84 16.96 -1.92 -19.04
CA LYS A 84 18.32 -1.73 -19.57
C LYS A 84 19.36 -1.44 -18.48
N ALA A 85 18.90 -1.03 -17.31
CA ALA A 85 19.75 -0.60 -16.20
C ALA A 85 20.08 -1.76 -15.26
N GLU A 86 19.21 -2.78 -15.17
CA GLU A 86 19.39 -3.95 -14.32
C GLU A 86 19.63 -5.22 -15.14
N SER A 87 20.07 -6.29 -14.49
CA SER A 87 20.14 -7.60 -15.13
C SER A 87 18.74 -7.96 -15.63
N PRO A 88 18.57 -8.65 -16.78
CA PRO A 88 17.27 -9.14 -17.24
C PRO A 88 16.56 -10.09 -16.24
N LEU A 89 17.23 -10.43 -15.14
CA LEU A 89 16.70 -11.22 -14.03
C LEU A 89 16.00 -10.37 -12.94
N ASP A 90 16.19 -9.06 -12.91
CA ASP A 90 15.73 -8.21 -11.81
C ASP A 90 14.46 -7.43 -12.19
N TYR A 91 14.40 -6.92 -13.43
CA TYR A 91 13.29 -6.14 -13.97
C TYR A 91 13.19 -6.27 -15.49
N THR A 92 11.97 -6.42 -16.05
CA THR A 92 11.76 -6.47 -17.51
C THR A 92 10.77 -5.42 -18.01
N GLU A 93 10.67 -5.30 -19.33
CA GLU A 93 9.68 -4.46 -20.00
C GLU A 93 8.22 -4.80 -19.64
N ASP A 94 7.97 -6.01 -19.11
CA ASP A 94 6.66 -6.44 -18.63
C ASP A 94 6.27 -5.77 -17.31
N GLY A 95 7.22 -5.21 -16.58
CA GLY A 95 7.03 -4.47 -15.35
C GLY A 95 6.81 -5.32 -14.10
N LEU A 96 6.56 -4.64 -12.99
CA LEU A 96 6.23 -5.23 -11.69
C LEU A 96 4.70 -5.31 -11.55
N ARG A 97 4.20 -6.49 -11.22
CA ARG A 97 2.79 -6.75 -10.94
C ARG A 97 2.61 -7.08 -9.49
N GLY A 98 1.43 -6.77 -8.96
CA GLY A 98 1.02 -7.23 -7.66
C GLY A 98 -0.47 -7.44 -7.55
N THR A 99 -0.85 -8.37 -6.69
CA THR A 99 -2.24 -8.58 -6.27
C THR A 99 -2.26 -8.59 -4.76
N GLY A 100 -3.10 -7.75 -4.17
CA GLY A 100 -3.14 -7.57 -2.74
C GLY A 100 -4.53 -7.40 -2.18
N LYS A 101 -4.58 -7.46 -0.86
CA LYS A 101 -5.79 -7.33 -0.07
C LYS A 101 -5.50 -6.50 1.17
N ILE A 102 -6.37 -5.54 1.43
CA ILE A 102 -6.48 -4.86 2.72
C ILE A 102 -7.26 -5.79 3.64
N ASP A 103 -6.69 -6.19 4.76
CA ASP A 103 -7.38 -7.05 5.73
C ASP A 103 -8.26 -6.20 6.66
N GLU A 104 -7.73 -5.05 7.07
CA GLU A 104 -8.39 -4.10 7.96
C GLU A 104 -8.14 -2.67 7.49
N ILE A 105 -9.17 -1.83 7.54
CA ILE A 105 -9.09 -0.40 7.32
C ILE A 105 -10.01 0.30 8.30
N LYS A 106 -9.49 1.33 8.97
CA LYS A 106 -10.22 2.15 9.93
C LYS A 106 -10.08 3.60 9.53
N ILE A 107 -11.20 4.18 9.10
CA ILE A 107 -11.30 5.60 8.82
C ILE A 107 -11.37 6.35 10.15
N THR A 108 -10.39 7.20 10.42
CA THR A 108 -10.36 8.03 11.63
C THR A 108 -10.92 9.42 11.34
N TRP A 109 -11.24 10.18 12.39
CA TRP A 109 -11.55 11.60 12.23
C TRP A 109 -10.40 12.38 11.58
N GLY A 110 -9.15 11.98 11.86
CA GLY A 110 -7.96 12.53 11.21
C GLY A 110 -7.94 12.25 9.71
N THR A 111 -8.37 11.05 9.27
CA THR A 111 -8.55 10.73 7.85
C THR A 111 -9.56 11.67 7.21
N LEU A 112 -10.76 11.78 7.80
CA LEU A 112 -11.85 12.60 7.24
C LEU A 112 -11.46 14.07 7.15
N TYR A 113 -10.87 14.63 8.22
CA TYR A 113 -10.42 16.01 8.25
C TYR A 113 -9.36 16.30 7.17
N SER A 114 -8.38 15.42 7.02
CA SER A 114 -7.36 15.54 5.97
C SER A 114 -7.96 15.48 4.57
N LEU A 115 -8.93 14.59 4.33
CA LEU A 115 -9.62 14.51 3.04
C LEU A 115 -10.44 15.77 2.73
N LEU A 116 -11.17 16.31 3.72
CA LEU A 116 -11.93 17.56 3.58
C LEU A 116 -11.01 18.74 3.23
N ASN A 117 -9.79 18.75 3.79
CA ASN A 117 -8.76 19.74 3.49
C ASN A 117 -7.93 19.43 2.23
N LYS A 118 -8.27 18.36 1.49
CA LYS A 118 -7.55 17.89 0.30
C LYS A 118 -6.08 17.50 0.58
N ASP A 119 -5.71 17.26 1.83
CA ASP A 119 -4.39 16.74 2.21
C ASP A 119 -4.39 15.20 2.15
N VAL A 120 -4.25 14.68 0.94
CA VAL A 120 -4.25 13.22 0.69
C VAL A 120 -3.07 12.53 1.39
N LYS A 121 -1.93 13.23 1.56
CA LYS A 121 -0.77 12.67 2.27
C LYS A 121 -1.07 12.50 3.75
N ALA A 122 -1.63 13.52 4.40
CA ALA A 122 -2.07 13.40 5.79
C ALA A 122 -3.21 12.38 5.94
N ALA A 123 -4.12 12.29 4.96
CA ALA A 123 -5.18 11.29 4.99
C ALA A 123 -4.61 9.86 4.95
N MET A 124 -3.60 9.61 4.09
CA MET A 124 -2.92 8.32 4.02
C MET A 124 -2.33 7.93 5.38
N PHE A 125 -1.54 8.81 6.00
CA PHE A 125 -0.91 8.52 7.29
C PHE A 125 -1.92 8.41 8.43
N ASN A 126 -2.98 9.23 8.47
CA ASN A 126 -4.00 9.18 9.54
C ASN A 126 -4.97 7.99 9.44
N THR A 127 -4.95 7.25 8.32
CA THR A 127 -5.82 6.08 8.13
C THR A 127 -5.11 4.83 8.61
N SER A 128 -5.63 4.18 9.63
CA SER A 128 -5.09 2.90 10.07
C SER A 128 -5.53 1.79 9.11
N PHE A 129 -4.61 0.99 8.63
CA PHE A 129 -4.93 -0.18 7.80
C PHE A 129 -3.82 -1.21 7.88
N LYS A 130 -4.13 -2.45 7.54
CA LYS A 130 -3.13 -3.50 7.29
C LYS A 130 -3.58 -4.41 6.18
N GLY A 131 -2.64 -5.06 5.54
CA GLY A 131 -2.89 -5.95 4.43
C GLY A 131 -1.64 -6.69 4.00
N HIS A 132 -1.79 -7.36 2.87
CA HIS A 132 -0.70 -8.09 2.22
C HIS A 132 -0.83 -7.96 0.71
N MET A 133 0.29 -8.12 0.01
CA MET A 133 0.29 -8.22 -1.44
C MET A 133 1.36 -9.20 -1.91
N ASN A 134 0.99 -10.00 -2.91
CA ASN A 134 1.93 -10.79 -3.67
C ASN A 134 2.42 -9.93 -4.83
N LEU A 135 3.71 -10.01 -5.10
CA LEU A 135 4.43 -9.28 -6.14
C LEU A 135 5.06 -10.27 -7.10
N SER A 136 5.11 -9.92 -8.37
CA SER A 136 5.86 -10.66 -9.37
C SER A 136 6.50 -9.72 -10.37
N CYS A 137 7.77 -9.99 -10.64
CA CYS A 137 8.50 -9.46 -11.77
C CYS A 137 9.20 -10.64 -12.47
N ALA A 138 9.70 -10.44 -13.69
CA ALA A 138 10.07 -11.54 -14.59
C ALA A 138 10.83 -12.72 -13.97
N ALA A 139 11.78 -12.47 -13.07
CA ALA A 139 12.60 -13.51 -12.46
C ALA A 139 12.54 -13.52 -10.93
N TRP A 140 11.54 -12.89 -10.32
CA TRP A 140 11.30 -13.03 -8.89
C TRP A 140 9.83 -12.90 -8.52
N THR A 141 9.46 -13.61 -7.45
CA THR A 141 8.19 -13.45 -6.77
C THR A 141 8.41 -12.93 -5.37
N GLY A 142 7.48 -12.17 -4.85
CA GLY A 142 7.60 -11.65 -3.49
C GLY A 142 6.27 -11.59 -2.78
N VAL A 143 6.35 -11.50 -1.48
CA VAL A 143 5.20 -11.25 -0.60
C VAL A 143 5.58 -10.10 0.30
N THR A 144 4.67 -9.17 0.49
CA THR A 144 4.81 -8.15 1.52
C THR A 144 3.57 -8.09 2.39
N TYR A 145 3.81 -7.88 3.68
CA TYR A 145 2.79 -7.53 4.66
C TYR A 145 3.01 -6.08 5.03
N PHE A 146 1.94 -5.30 5.10
CA PHE A 146 2.02 -3.88 5.38
C PHE A 146 0.97 -3.47 6.40
N GLN A 147 1.31 -2.45 7.19
CA GLN A 147 0.44 -1.87 8.19
C GLN A 147 0.77 -0.39 8.35
N ASN A 148 -0.26 0.45 8.37
CA ASN A 148 -0.19 1.80 8.88
C ASN A 148 -0.97 1.89 10.20
N ASP A 149 -0.31 2.34 11.26
CA ASP A 149 -0.92 2.51 12.59
C ASP A 149 -1.53 3.90 12.82
N GLY A 150 -1.50 4.78 11.82
CA GLY A 150 -1.94 6.18 11.94
C GLY A 150 -0.79 7.18 12.03
N LYS A 151 0.46 6.70 12.12
CA LYS A 151 1.68 7.53 12.20
C LYS A 151 2.80 6.99 11.34
N THR A 152 3.02 5.68 11.37
CA THR A 152 4.08 4.98 10.66
C THR A 152 3.50 3.87 9.81
N PHE A 153 3.98 3.80 8.57
CA PHE A 153 3.68 2.69 7.67
C PHE A 153 4.82 1.69 7.76
N ASN A 154 4.59 0.55 8.39
CA ASN A 154 5.57 -0.52 8.51
C ASN A 154 5.22 -1.68 7.58
N GLY A 155 6.21 -2.46 7.20
CA GLY A 155 5.97 -3.70 6.51
C GLY A 155 7.15 -4.64 6.56
N SER A 156 6.88 -5.89 6.19
CA SER A 156 7.89 -6.90 5.93
C SER A 156 7.77 -7.38 4.50
N PHE A 157 8.85 -7.91 3.97
CA PHE A 157 8.85 -8.52 2.65
C PHE A 157 9.76 -9.73 2.57
N THR A 158 9.39 -10.64 1.67
CA THR A 158 10.25 -11.69 1.14
C THR A 158 10.22 -11.59 -0.38
N ILE A 159 11.37 -11.80 -1.02
CA ILE A 159 11.51 -11.86 -2.47
C ILE A 159 12.34 -13.11 -2.76
N ASP A 160 11.75 -14.04 -3.49
CA ASP A 160 12.39 -15.24 -4.00
C ASP A 160 12.81 -14.96 -5.44
N GLY A 161 14.11 -14.82 -5.66
CA GLY A 161 14.68 -14.55 -6.98
C GLY A 161 15.40 -15.76 -7.55
N VAL A 162 15.64 -15.74 -8.87
CA VAL A 162 16.37 -16.84 -9.54
C VAL A 162 17.78 -17.02 -8.98
N MET A 163 18.46 -15.94 -8.59
CA MET A 163 19.85 -15.96 -8.13
C MET A 163 20.05 -15.39 -6.73
N THR A 164 19.10 -14.65 -6.21
CA THR A 164 19.25 -13.99 -4.90
C THR A 164 17.88 -13.93 -4.26
N ASP A 165 17.84 -14.24 -2.98
CA ASP A 165 16.63 -14.05 -2.18
C ASP A 165 16.84 -12.85 -1.26
N TRP A 166 15.75 -12.15 -0.95
CA TRP A 166 15.75 -11.04 -0.02
C TRP A 166 14.66 -11.23 1.02
N GLU A 167 14.96 -10.86 2.26
CA GLU A 167 13.96 -10.72 3.30
C GLU A 167 14.26 -9.50 4.14
N GLY A 168 13.23 -8.82 4.62
CA GLY A 168 13.47 -7.63 5.42
C GLY A 168 12.20 -6.94 5.89
N THR A 169 12.43 -5.76 6.43
CA THR A 169 11.39 -4.87 6.92
C THR A 169 11.61 -3.46 6.38
N TYR A 170 10.53 -2.69 6.31
CA TYR A 170 10.60 -1.29 5.98
C TYR A 170 9.66 -0.47 6.85
N THR A 171 10.01 0.80 7.02
CA THR A 171 9.19 1.81 7.67
C THR A 171 9.14 3.05 6.78
N LEU A 172 7.95 3.56 6.52
CA LEU A 172 7.72 4.88 5.93
C LEU A 172 7.18 5.80 7.02
N GLN A 173 7.84 6.94 7.19
CA GLN A 173 7.42 7.98 8.12
C GLN A 173 7.39 9.34 7.43
N ARG A 174 6.47 10.20 7.85
CA ARG A 174 6.40 11.56 7.32
C ARG A 174 7.55 12.40 7.87
N GLU A 175 8.28 13.08 6.99
CA GLU A 175 9.34 14.02 7.35
C GLU A 175 9.12 15.33 6.59
N GLY A 176 8.39 16.25 7.22
CA GLY A 176 7.96 17.51 6.60
C GLY A 176 7.10 17.27 5.35
N PHE A 177 7.65 17.61 4.18
CA PHE A 177 6.99 17.45 2.87
C PHE A 177 7.31 16.13 2.16
N ARG A 178 8.31 15.39 2.66
CA ARG A 178 8.81 14.12 2.14
C ARG A 178 8.32 12.96 2.98
N ILE A 179 8.47 11.76 2.44
CA ILE A 179 8.31 10.50 3.17
C ILE A 179 9.70 9.87 3.27
N LEU A 180 10.16 9.65 4.50
CA LEU A 180 11.39 8.92 4.77
C LEU A 180 11.06 7.42 4.79
N GLY A 181 11.64 6.68 3.85
CA GLY A 181 11.61 5.22 3.84
C GLY A 181 12.91 4.65 4.42
N ILE A 182 12.82 3.81 5.43
CA ILE A 182 13.94 3.06 5.99
C ILE A 182 13.69 1.60 5.67
N SER A 183 14.68 0.91 5.11
CA SER A 183 14.62 -0.53 4.83
C SER A 183 15.81 -1.21 5.48
N ASP A 184 15.52 -2.25 6.26
CA ASP A 184 16.50 -3.14 6.89
C ASP A 184 16.26 -4.54 6.31
N PHE A 185 17.20 -5.05 5.52
CA PHE A 185 17.04 -6.31 4.79
C PHE A 185 18.32 -7.14 4.74
N ILE A 186 18.13 -8.44 4.52
CA ILE A 186 19.16 -9.42 4.26
C ILE A 186 18.98 -9.88 2.83
N TYR A 187 20.08 -10.00 2.08
CA TYR A 187 20.07 -10.70 0.81
C TYR A 187 21.00 -11.91 0.85
N TYR A 188 20.59 -12.95 0.13
CA TYR A 188 21.23 -14.27 0.06
C TYR A 188 21.76 -14.49 -1.35
N PRO A 189 23.03 -14.14 -1.63
CA PRO A 189 23.63 -14.38 -2.94
C PRO A 189 23.60 -15.87 -3.27
N ASN A 190 23.19 -16.23 -4.49
CA ASN A 190 23.02 -17.62 -4.95
C ASN A 190 22.17 -18.47 -3.99
N GLN A 191 21.25 -17.84 -3.25
CA GLN A 191 20.42 -18.49 -2.21
C GLN A 191 21.24 -19.13 -1.07
N GLU A 192 22.50 -18.74 -0.91
CA GLU A 192 23.40 -19.27 0.11
C GLU A 192 23.25 -18.52 1.44
N LYS A 193 22.63 -19.19 2.42
CA LYS A 193 22.44 -18.63 3.78
C LYS A 193 23.75 -18.26 4.48
N SER A 194 24.85 -18.96 4.18
CA SER A 194 26.18 -18.67 4.74
C SER A 194 26.81 -17.39 4.21
N ALA A 195 26.36 -16.91 3.04
CA ALA A 195 26.87 -15.70 2.39
C ALA A 195 25.96 -14.48 2.59
N ALA A 196 24.97 -14.60 3.49
CA ALA A 196 23.97 -13.59 3.78
C ALA A 196 24.62 -12.24 4.13
N LYS A 197 24.09 -11.16 3.55
CA LYS A 197 24.56 -9.80 3.87
C LYS A 197 23.39 -8.93 4.32
N SER A 198 23.58 -8.29 5.47
CA SER A 198 22.65 -7.30 6.01
C SER A 198 22.91 -5.92 5.42
N VAL A 199 21.85 -5.23 5.06
CA VAL A 199 21.88 -3.90 4.46
C VAL A 199 20.81 -3.05 5.13
N ARG A 200 21.17 -1.82 5.49
CA ARG A 200 20.23 -0.77 5.88
C ARG A 200 20.30 0.35 4.86
N LYS A 201 19.17 0.69 4.26
CA LYS A 201 19.06 1.81 3.30
C LYS A 201 17.98 2.78 3.73
N THR A 202 18.20 4.04 3.38
CA THR A 202 17.27 5.14 3.61
C THR A 202 16.95 5.80 2.28
N TYR A 203 15.67 6.07 2.05
CA TYR A 203 15.11 6.60 0.82
C TYR A 203 14.25 7.82 1.16
N TYR A 204 14.26 8.84 0.31
CA TYR A 204 13.39 9.99 0.42
C TYR A 204 12.42 10.00 -0.76
N LEU A 205 11.13 9.94 -0.45
CA LEU A 205 10.01 9.93 -1.40
C LEU A 205 9.24 11.26 -1.36
#